data_AF-A0A4Y3WQW5-F1
#
_entry.id   AF-A0A4Y3WQW5-F1
#
_cell.length_a   1.000
_cell.length_b   1.000
_cell.length_c   1.000
_cell.angle_alpha   90.00
_cell.angle_beta   90.00
_cell.angle_gamma   90.00
#
_symmetry.space_group_name_H-M   'P 1'
#
loop_
_entity.id
_entity.type
_entity.pdbx_description
1 polymer ?
#
loop_
_entity_poly.entity_id
_entity_poly.type
_entity_poly.pdbx_seq_one_letter_code
_entity_poly.pdbx_strand_id
1 'polypeptide(L)'
;MIRNVVVGRLLPDVPPERVRAALQALLDLRVPGVELRMVSGLDLGLREGNASYVITVDLDDEDAYRVYDRDEEHNRIRREMFAPISASIERIQFRLPG
;
A
#
# COMPACT_ATOMS: atom_id res chain seq x y z
N MET A 1 5.99 -16.31 5.98
CA MET A 1 5.27 -15.03 6.00
C MET A 1 6.18 -13.92 5.50
N ILE A 2 5.68 -13.12 4.55
CA ILE A 2 6.34 -11.96 3.97
C ILE A 2 5.54 -10.73 4.34
N ARG A 3 6.23 -9.64 4.72
CA ARG A 3 5.62 -8.31 4.81
C ARG A 3 6.04 -7.49 3.59
N ASN A 4 5.03 -7.07 2.82
CA ASN A 4 5.19 -6.04 1.81
C ASN A 4 4.95 -4.67 2.46
N VAL A 5 5.94 -3.80 2.44
CA VAL A 5 5.86 -2.42 2.93
C VAL A 5 5.90 -1.48 1.75
N VAL A 6 4.94 -0.57 1.68
CA VAL A 6 4.87 0.49 0.69
C VAL A 6 4.80 1.82 1.42
N VAL A 7 5.66 2.75 1.02
CA VAL A 7 5.61 4.15 1.46
C VAL A 7 5.54 5.04 0.24
N GLY A 8 4.79 6.13 0.34
CA GLY A 8 4.70 7.09 -0.76
C GLY A 8 4.77 8.53 -0.29
N ARG A 9 5.34 9.38 -1.15
CA ARG A 9 5.32 10.83 -1.00
C ARG A 9 4.22 11.38 -1.88
N LEU A 10 3.37 12.23 -1.34
CA LEU A 10 2.32 12.88 -2.11
C LEU A 10 2.89 13.99 -2.99
N LEU A 11 2.21 14.27 -4.09
CA LEU A 11 2.35 15.53 -4.80
C LEU A 11 1.92 16.70 -3.89
N PRO A 12 2.35 17.94 -4.17
CA PRO A 12 1.85 19.12 -3.48
C PRO A 12 0.33 19.22 -3.55
N ASP A 13 -0.27 19.79 -2.51
CA ASP A 13 -1.70 20.12 -2.43
C ASP A 13 -2.68 18.95 -2.63
N VAL A 14 -2.23 17.70 -2.46
CA VAL A 14 -3.14 16.55 -2.45
C VAL A 14 -4.04 16.61 -1.21
N PRO A 15 -5.38 16.64 -1.39
CA PRO A 15 -6.28 16.68 -0.25
C PRO A 15 -6.24 15.36 0.56
N PRO A 16 -6.19 15.40 1.91
CA PRO A 16 -6.09 14.21 2.75
C PRO A 16 -7.20 13.18 2.51
N GLU A 17 -8.42 13.61 2.18
CA GLU A 17 -9.55 12.74 1.90
C GLU A 17 -9.32 11.86 0.67
N ARG A 18 -8.60 12.37 -0.34
CA ARG A 18 -8.27 11.60 -1.54
C ARG A 18 -7.32 10.45 -1.23
N VAL A 19 -6.37 10.72 -0.33
CA VAL A 19 -5.42 9.71 0.17
C VAL A 19 -6.16 8.68 1.02
N ARG A 20 -7.04 9.12 1.94
CA ARG A 20 -7.84 8.21 2.77
C ARG A 20 -8.74 7.32 1.92
N ALA A 21 -9.36 7.85 0.87
CA ALA A 21 -10.16 7.05 -0.06
C ALA A 21 -9.32 5.99 -0.78
N ALA A 22 -8.10 6.33 -1.24
CA ALA A 22 -7.18 5.38 -1.87
C ALA A 22 -6.71 4.28 -0.89
N LEU A 23 -6.37 4.65 0.34
CA LEU A 23 -5.99 3.72 1.39
C LEU A 23 -7.15 2.79 1.77
N GLN A 24 -8.38 3.32 1.89
CA GLN A 24 -9.57 2.54 2.18
C GLN A 24 -9.88 1.54 1.06
N ALA A 25 -9.77 1.94 -0.21
CA ALA A 25 -9.96 1.04 -1.35
C ALA A 25 -9.01 -0.17 -1.29
N LEU A 26 -7.77 0.01 -0.84
CA LEU A 26 -6.84 -1.12 -0.62
C LEU A 26 -7.22 -1.96 0.60
N LEU A 27 -7.70 -1.37 1.69
CA LEU A 27 -8.16 -2.12 2.87
C LEU A 27 -9.38 -2.99 2.55
N ASP A 28 -10.24 -2.52 1.65
CA ASP A 28 -11.43 -3.23 1.19
C ASP A 28 -11.13 -4.27 0.10
N LEU A 29 -9.91 -4.26 -0.48
CA LEU A 29 -9.49 -5.20 -1.50
C LEU A 29 -9.60 -6.65 -1.01
N ARG A 30 -10.13 -7.51 -1.87
CA ARG A 30 -10.17 -8.95 -1.67
C ARG A 30 -9.58 -9.63 -2.89
N VAL A 31 -8.58 -10.49 -2.67
CA VAL A 31 -7.92 -11.26 -3.73
C VAL A 31 -8.25 -12.74 -3.49
N PRO A 32 -8.97 -13.40 -4.42
CA PRO A 32 -9.35 -14.81 -4.24
C PRO A 32 -8.14 -15.71 -3.94
N GLY A 33 -8.23 -16.48 -2.86
CA GLY A 33 -7.17 -17.42 -2.46
C GLY A 33 -5.96 -16.79 -1.78
N VAL A 34 -5.99 -15.48 -1.48
CA VAL A 34 -4.91 -14.79 -0.76
C VAL A 34 -5.47 -14.12 0.48
N GLU A 35 -4.94 -14.48 1.65
CA GLU A 35 -5.23 -13.79 2.90
C GLU A 35 -4.40 -12.51 3.00
N LEU A 36 -5.05 -11.35 2.96
CA LEU A 36 -4.41 -10.04 3.03
C LEU A 36 -4.53 -9.45 4.43
N ARG A 37 -3.45 -9.49 5.20
CA ARG A 37 -3.38 -8.83 6.50
C ARG A 37 -2.84 -7.42 6.31
N MET A 38 -3.72 -6.52 5.90
CA MET A 38 -3.36 -5.15 5.52
C MET A 38 -3.57 -4.15 6.66
N VAL A 39 -2.59 -3.26 6.83
CA VAL A 39 -2.68 -2.06 7.68
C VAL A 39 -2.19 -0.87 6.86
N SER A 40 -2.82 0.29 7.02
CA SER A 40 -2.41 1.49 6.29
C SER A 40 -2.69 2.75 7.10
N GLY A 41 -2.04 3.86 6.73
CA GLY A 41 -2.22 5.14 7.42
C GLY A 41 -1.46 6.30 6.80
N LEU A 42 -1.81 7.51 7.24
CA LEU A 42 -1.06 8.73 6.95
C LEU A 42 0.08 8.89 7.95
N ASP A 43 1.17 9.52 7.52
CA ASP A 43 2.24 9.94 8.42
C ASP A 43 1.73 10.98 9.42
N LEU A 44 2.26 10.91 10.65
CA LEU A 44 1.88 11.78 11.75
C LEU A 44 2.71 13.08 11.79
N GLY A 45 3.69 13.26 10.91
CA GLY A 45 4.55 14.44 10.86
C GLY A 45 5.53 14.56 12.03
N LEU A 46 5.79 13.46 12.75
CA LEU A 46 6.67 13.47 13.93
C LEU A 46 8.16 13.64 13.60
N ARG A 47 8.55 13.44 12.33
CA ARG A 47 9.92 13.61 11.85
C ARG A 47 9.92 14.21 10.45
N GLU A 48 10.77 15.23 10.25
CA GLU A 48 10.99 15.84 8.94
C GLU A 48 11.54 14.83 7.94
N GLY A 49 11.06 14.93 6.70
CA GLY A 49 11.52 14.09 5.60
C GLY A 49 10.88 12.70 5.55
N ASN A 50 9.91 12.39 6.40
CA ASN A 50 9.12 11.15 6.28
C ASN A 50 8.37 11.07 4.93
N ALA A 51 7.99 9.86 4.55
CA ALA A 51 6.97 9.64 3.54
C ALA A 51 5.59 10.11 4.07
N SER A 52 4.62 10.30 3.19
CA SER A 52 3.32 10.86 3.53
C SER A 52 2.28 9.81 3.97
N TYR A 53 2.45 8.56 3.54
CA TYR A 53 1.58 7.45 3.92
C TYR A 53 2.35 6.12 3.90
N VAL A 54 1.75 5.11 4.53
CA VAL A 54 2.25 3.73 4.59
C VAL A 54 1.13 2.74 4.31
N ILE A 55 1.47 1.65 3.64
CA ILE A 55 0.66 0.44 3.47
C ILE A 55 1.56 -0.74 3.81
N THR A 56 1.10 -1.62 4.69
CA THR A 56 1.74 -2.91 4.96
C THR A 56 0.76 -4.02 4.65
N VAL A 57 1.23 -5.09 4.00
CA VAL A 57 0.45 -6.31 3.76
C VAL A 57 1.28 -7.51 4.16
N ASP A 58 0.78 -8.31 5.11
CA ASP A 58 1.39 -9.61 5.41
C ASP A 58 0.74 -10.71 4.59
N LEU A 59 1.58 -11.47 3.91
CA LEU A 59 1.25 -12.54 2.97
C LEU A 59 1.93 -13.82 3.45
N ASP A 60 1.32 -14.97 3.16
CA ASP A 60 1.82 -16.24 3.67
C ASP A 60 3.20 -16.58 3.07
N ASP A 61 3.37 -16.38 1.75
CA ASP A 61 4.59 -16.69 0.99
C ASP A 61 4.76 -15.82 -0.29
N GLU A 62 5.75 -16.16 -1.13
CA GLU A 62 6.01 -15.45 -2.38
C GLU A 62 4.92 -15.67 -3.45
N ASP A 63 4.22 -16.80 -3.43
CA ASP A 63 3.17 -17.09 -4.41
C ASP A 63 1.92 -16.27 -4.09
N ALA A 64 1.55 -16.18 -2.81
CA ALA A 64 0.55 -15.25 -2.32
C ALA A 64 0.86 -13.80 -2.74
N TYR A 65 2.12 -13.36 -2.60
CA TYR A 65 2.56 -12.05 -3.09
C TYR A 65 2.36 -11.88 -4.59
N ARG A 66 2.75 -12.86 -5.41
CA ARG A 66 2.61 -12.78 -6.87
C ARG A 66 1.16 -12.74 -7.32
N VAL A 67 0.28 -13.49 -6.66
CA VAL A 67 -1.17 -13.46 -6.95
C VAL A 67 -1.74 -12.09 -6.59
N TYR A 68 -1.44 -11.57 -5.40
CA TYR A 68 -1.82 -10.23 -4.97
C TYR A 68 -1.29 -9.12 -5.92
N ASP A 69 -0.02 -9.17 -6.34
CA ASP A 69 0.57 -8.14 -7.20
C ASP A 69 -0.02 -8.14 -8.62
N ARG A 70 -0.47 -9.30 -9.12
CA ARG A 70 -1.09 -9.43 -10.45
C ARG A 70 -2.59 -9.17 -10.47
N ASP A 71 -3.23 -9.09 -9.31
CA ASP A 71 -4.67 -8.86 -9.20
C ASP A 71 -5.09 -7.58 -9.95
N GLU A 72 -6.17 -7.67 -10.74
CA GLU A 72 -6.61 -6.59 -11.62
C GLU A 72 -7.14 -5.39 -10.83
N GLU A 73 -7.86 -5.65 -9.74
CA GLU A 73 -8.43 -4.61 -8.89
C GLU A 73 -7.33 -3.88 -8.11
N HIS A 74 -6.38 -4.62 -7.55
CA HIS A 74 -5.17 -4.05 -6.95
C HIS A 74 -4.43 -3.12 -7.95
N ASN A 75 -4.25 -3.57 -9.19
CA ASN A 75 -3.57 -2.79 -10.22
C ASN A 75 -4.39 -1.58 -10.70
N ARG A 76 -5.73 -1.67 -10.72
CA ARG A 76 -6.61 -0.52 -10.96
C ARG A 76 -6.43 0.54 -9.88
N ILE A 77 -6.51 0.15 -8.59
CA ILE A 77 -6.33 1.07 -7.46
C ILE A 77 -4.97 1.77 -7.52
N ARG A 78 -3.89 1.02 -7.79
CA ARG A 78 -2.54 1.60 -7.97
C ARG A 78 -2.49 2.64 -9.07
N ARG A 79 -3.03 2.32 -10.26
CA ARG A 79 -2.99 3.20 -11.44
C ARG A 79 -3.89 4.43 -11.29
N GLU A 80 -5.08 4.26 -10.74
CA GLU A 80 -6.14 5.28 -10.80
C GLU A 80 -6.26 6.11 -9.52
N MET A 81 -5.84 5.56 -8.37
CA MET A 81 -5.96 6.25 -7.09
C MET A 81 -4.62 6.71 -6.55
N PHE A 82 -3.57 5.88 -6.62
CA PHE A 82 -2.25 6.21 -6.07
C PHE A 82 -1.35 6.97 -7.06
N ALA A 83 -1.26 6.53 -8.32
CA ALA A 83 -0.40 7.19 -9.31
C ALA A 83 -0.72 8.69 -9.50
N PRO A 84 -1.98 9.15 -9.49
CA PRO A 84 -2.30 10.57 -9.67
C PRO A 84 -2.00 11.45 -8.46
N ILE A 85 -1.74 10.86 -7.28
CA ILE A 85 -1.52 11.61 -6.03
C ILE A 85 -0.08 11.48 -5.50
N SER A 86 0.71 10.54 -6.02
CA SER A 86 2.02 10.21 -5.47
C SER A 86 3.14 10.78 -6.33
N ALA A 87 4.02 11.56 -5.74
CA ALA A 87 5.27 12.00 -6.35
C ALA A 87 6.29 10.85 -6.44
N SER A 88 6.31 9.98 -5.43
CA SER A 88 7.12 8.76 -5.42
C SER A 88 6.44 7.66 -4.62
N ILE A 89 6.72 6.40 -4.98
CA ILE A 89 6.28 5.21 -4.24
C ILE A 89 7.45 4.24 -4.16
N GLU A 90 7.85 3.91 -2.94
CA GLU A 90 8.91 2.96 -2.63
C GLU A 90 8.30 1.70 -2.00
N ARG A 91 8.92 0.55 -2.23
CA ARG A 91 8.40 -0.73 -1.74
C ARG A 91 9.51 -1.71 -1.37
N ILE A 92 9.28 -2.47 -0.32
CA ILE A 92 10.20 -3.48 0.20
C ILE A 92 9.39 -4.72 0.58
N GLN A 93 9.87 -5.90 0.19
CA GLN A 93 9.34 -7.18 0.65
C GLN A 93 10.42 -7.87 1.48
N PHE A 94 10.07 -8.31 2.69
CA PHE A 94 10.98 -9.04 3.56
C PHE A 94 10.25 -10.13 4.34
N ARG A 95 10.99 -11.14 4.80
CA ARG A 95 10.43 -12.21 5.63
C ARG A 95 10.28 -11.73 7.07
N LEU A 96 9.13 -12.00 7.67
CA LEU A 96 8.95 -11.82 9.11
C LEU A 96 9.64 -12.96 9.86
N PRO A 97 10.12 -12.72 11.10
CA PRO A 97 10.54 -13.81 11.99
C PRO A 97 9.40 -14.82 12.15
N GLY A 98 9.75 -16.10 12.19
CA GLY A 98 8.81 -17.18 12.48
C GLY A 98 8.39 -17.21 13.94
#